data_AF-A0A9E8ZFG2-F1
#
_entry.id   AF-A0A9E8ZFG2-F1
#
_cell.length_a   1.000
_cell.length_b   1.000
_cell.length_c   1.000
_cell.angle_alpha   90.00
_cell.angle_beta   90.00
_cell.angle_gamma   90.00
#
_symmetry.space_group_name_H-M   'P 1'
#
loop_
_entity.id
_entity.type
_entity.pdbx_description
1 polymer ?
#
loop_
_entity_poly.entity_id
_entity_poly.type
_entity_poly.pdbx_seq_one_letter_code
_entity_poly.pdbx_strand_id
1 'polypeptide(L)'
;MDRKDLGMDETEMEDNAQTVSLTDEEGRSLLCYVERSLNVQNQEYALLLPVDAPIEIFAWAVDEEEEEEMLMDIDEEELEDIFTTARAVLAEQDLILHRTALTLTASGDLPEVEEDDIISLDIEQENGQPNLEQFQQLASFFFEEQEYVVCTPLDPLLFFARLDEGRPELLSPEEFQNLLDLEEFQEIRAQLEQQNELDDDIE
;
A
#
# COMPACT_ATOMS: atom_id res chain seq x y z
N MET A 1 -47.09 30.94 -15.89
CA MET A 1 -46.87 29.90 -16.92
C MET A 1 -46.13 30.62 -18.02
N ASP A 2 -44.82 30.50 -18.17
CA ASP A 2 -44.00 29.31 -18.01
C ASP A 2 -42.63 29.63 -17.39
N ARG A 3 -42.30 28.95 -16.29
CA ARG A 3 -40.94 28.76 -15.80
C ARG A 3 -40.31 27.68 -16.68
N LYS A 4 -39.26 28.02 -17.42
CA LYS A 4 -38.31 27.02 -17.91
C LYS A 4 -37.34 26.74 -16.77
N ASP A 5 -37.73 25.78 -15.92
CA ASP A 5 -36.77 24.92 -15.24
C ASP A 5 -36.22 23.97 -16.29
N LEU A 6 -34.91 24.05 -16.55
CA LEU A 6 -34.17 23.06 -17.33
C LEU A 6 -32.78 22.98 -16.70
N GLY A 7 -32.61 21.93 -15.88
CA GLY A 7 -31.37 21.23 -15.57
C GLY A 7 -30.17 22.09 -15.24
N MET A 8 -29.95 22.33 -13.95
CA MET A 8 -28.57 22.44 -13.46
C MET A 8 -27.95 21.07 -13.70
N ASP A 9 -26.85 21.07 -14.45
CA ASP A 9 -26.03 19.91 -14.73
C ASP A 9 -25.61 19.26 -13.40
N GLU A 10 -26.16 18.09 -13.10
CA GLU A 10 -25.73 17.20 -12.02
C GLU A 10 -24.74 16.15 -12.57
N THR A 11 -23.86 16.56 -13.49
CA THR A 11 -22.72 15.75 -13.92
C THR A 11 -21.45 16.28 -13.27
N GLU A 12 -21.08 15.55 -12.23
CA GLU A 12 -19.69 15.11 -11.98
C GLU A 12 -18.77 16.18 -11.38
N MET A 13 -18.90 16.31 -10.04
CA MET A 13 -17.73 16.54 -9.19
C MET A 13 -16.78 15.34 -9.39
N GLU A 14 -16.00 15.32 -10.46
CA GLU A 14 -14.82 14.45 -10.54
C GLU A 14 -13.79 15.02 -9.56
N ASP A 15 -13.51 14.23 -8.53
CA ASP A 15 -12.52 14.46 -7.49
C ASP A 15 -11.19 14.90 -8.09
N ASN A 16 -10.82 16.15 -7.83
CA ASN A 16 -9.50 16.70 -8.16
C ASN A 16 -8.49 16.23 -7.08
N ALA A 17 -8.41 14.92 -6.86
CA ALA A 17 -7.44 14.34 -5.93
C ALA A 17 -6.04 14.70 -6.42
N GLN A 18 -5.30 15.46 -5.62
CA GLN A 18 -3.96 15.90 -5.99
C GLN A 18 -3.05 14.69 -6.01
N THR A 19 -2.39 14.42 -7.14
CA THR A 19 -1.41 13.33 -7.26
C THR A 19 0.01 13.86 -7.27
N VAL A 20 0.94 13.10 -6.68
CA VAL A 20 2.39 13.33 -6.76
C VAL A 20 3.10 12.04 -7.13
N SER A 21 4.32 12.14 -7.65
CA SER A 21 5.12 10.96 -8.00
C SER A 21 6.37 10.86 -7.13
N LEU A 22 6.49 9.74 -6.42
CA LEU A 22 7.71 9.32 -5.75
C LEU A 22 8.64 8.66 -6.77
N THR A 23 9.95 8.86 -6.61
CA THR A 23 10.97 8.30 -7.52
C THR A 23 12.09 7.70 -6.70
N ASP A 24 12.55 6.50 -7.06
CA ASP A 24 13.68 5.84 -6.42
C ASP A 24 15.02 6.12 -7.12
N GLU A 25 16.10 5.55 -6.59
CA GLU A 25 17.45 5.73 -7.14
C GLU A 25 17.63 5.14 -8.55
N GLU A 26 16.80 4.16 -8.92
CA GLU A 26 16.81 3.53 -10.23
C GLU A 26 15.97 4.30 -11.27
N GLY A 27 15.28 5.36 -10.83
CA GLY A 27 14.46 6.22 -11.67
C GLY A 27 13.08 5.63 -11.98
N ARG A 28 12.64 4.60 -11.25
CA ARG A 28 11.25 4.14 -11.30
C ARG A 28 10.37 5.18 -10.62
N SER A 29 9.08 5.17 -10.93
CA SER A 29 8.11 6.10 -10.37
C SER A 29 6.97 5.35 -9.71
N LEU A 30 6.50 5.87 -8.59
CA LEU A 30 5.27 5.45 -7.92
C LEU A 30 4.34 6.67 -7.89
N LEU A 31 3.15 6.54 -8.48
CA LEU A 31 2.14 7.60 -8.46
C LEU A 31 1.31 7.44 -7.18
N CYS A 32 1.13 8.53 -6.45
CA CYS A 32 0.38 8.55 -5.22
C CYS A 32 -0.66 9.66 -5.21
N TYR A 33 -1.81 9.40 -4.60
CA TYR A 33 -2.69 10.45 -4.11
C TYR A 33 -2.07 11.14 -2.90
N VAL A 34 -2.25 12.45 -2.82
CA VAL A 34 -2.03 13.24 -1.60
C VAL A 34 -3.25 13.03 -0.72
N GLU A 35 -3.16 12.04 0.15
CA GLU A 35 -4.22 11.69 1.10
C GLU A 35 -4.43 12.85 2.08
N ARG A 36 -3.33 13.40 2.60
CA ARG A 36 -3.35 14.58 3.49
C ARG A 36 -2.12 15.46 3.27
N SER A 37 -2.29 16.76 3.49
CA SER A 37 -1.19 17.74 3.55
C SER A 37 -1.13 18.43 4.90
N LEU A 38 0.07 18.71 5.36
CA LEU A 38 0.38 19.22 6.69
C LEU A 38 1.37 20.36 6.55
N ASN A 39 1.23 21.42 7.32
CA ASN A 39 2.22 22.49 7.37
C ASN A 39 2.77 22.64 8.78
N VAL A 40 4.06 22.34 8.93
CA VAL A 40 4.77 22.37 10.20
C VAL A 40 5.98 23.28 10.05
N GLN A 41 6.04 24.35 10.84
CA GLN A 41 7.14 25.33 10.81
C GLN A 41 7.44 25.91 9.41
N ASN A 42 6.40 26.16 8.60
CA ASN A 42 6.47 26.59 7.19
C ASN A 42 7.00 25.54 6.21
N GLN A 43 7.18 24.29 6.64
CA GLN A 43 7.47 23.16 5.76
C GLN A 43 6.18 22.39 5.48
N GLU A 44 5.89 22.16 4.20
CA GLU A 44 4.78 21.31 3.79
C GLU A 44 5.22 19.84 3.79
N TYR A 45 4.37 18.99 4.34
CA TYR A 45 4.49 17.54 4.35
C TYR A 45 3.21 16.94 3.79
N ALA A 46 3.30 15.73 3.26
CA ALA A 46 2.17 15.00 2.75
C ALA A 46 2.21 13.54 3.19
N LEU A 47 1.03 13.02 3.49
CA LEU A 47 0.76 11.60 3.58
C LEU A 47 0.28 11.16 2.20
N LEU A 48 0.97 10.17 1.63
CA LEU A 48 0.80 9.73 0.26
C LEU A 48 0.33 8.29 0.23
N LEU A 49 -0.66 8.00 -0.62
CA LEU A 49 -1.21 6.67 -0.84
C LEU A 49 -0.99 6.28 -2.30
N PRO A 50 -0.40 5.11 -2.62
CA PRO A 50 -0.32 4.60 -3.98
C PRO A 50 -1.66 4.68 -4.73
N VAL A 51 -1.62 5.08 -6.00
CA VAL A 51 -2.81 5.08 -6.85
C VAL A 51 -3.23 3.65 -7.19
N ASP A 52 -2.25 2.81 -7.47
CA ASP A 52 -2.42 1.39 -7.75
C ASP A 52 -2.17 0.57 -6.48
N ALA A 53 -2.84 -0.58 -6.34
CA ALA A 53 -2.74 -1.38 -5.12
C ALA A 53 -1.32 -1.91 -4.91
N PRO A 54 -0.73 -1.80 -3.71
CA PRO A 54 0.57 -2.40 -3.41
C PRO A 54 0.50 -3.92 -3.52
N ILE A 55 1.57 -4.54 -4.00
CA ILE A 55 1.66 -5.99 -4.18
C ILE A 55 2.91 -6.51 -3.49
N GLU A 56 2.73 -7.57 -2.71
CA GLU A 56 3.80 -8.37 -2.12
C GLU A 56 3.78 -9.78 -2.71
N ILE A 57 4.95 -10.40 -2.79
CA ILE A 57 5.10 -11.78 -3.26
C ILE A 57 5.95 -12.53 -2.24
N PHE A 58 5.39 -13.61 -1.71
CA PHE A 58 6.07 -14.48 -0.76
C PHE A 58 6.27 -15.87 -1.33
N ALA A 59 7.30 -16.57 -0.86
CA ALA A 59 7.50 -17.98 -1.12
C ALA A 59 6.97 -18.81 0.05
N TRP A 60 6.22 -19.88 -0.23
CA TRP A 60 5.84 -20.87 0.77
C TRP A 60 7.03 -21.77 1.12
N ALA A 61 7.49 -21.74 2.35
CA ALA A 61 8.49 -22.66 2.87
C ALA A 61 7.87 -23.62 3.88
N VAL A 62 8.46 -24.80 4.01
CA VAL A 62 8.16 -25.70 5.12
C VAL A 62 9.28 -25.56 6.13
N ASP A 63 8.94 -25.22 7.37
CA ASP A 63 9.89 -25.29 8.48
C ASP A 63 10.33 -26.76 8.65
N GLU A 64 11.62 -27.04 8.44
CA GLU A 64 12.16 -28.39 8.52
C GLU A 64 12.11 -28.98 9.95
N GLU A 65 12.02 -28.14 10.98
CA GLU A 65 11.98 -28.54 12.38
C GLU A 65 10.54 -28.72 12.89
N GLU A 66 9.62 -27.86 12.46
CA GLU A 66 8.23 -27.85 12.95
C GLU A 66 7.22 -28.48 11.97
N GLU A 67 7.62 -28.79 10.73
CA GLU A 67 6.74 -29.24 9.64
C GLU A 67 5.57 -28.27 9.38
N GLU A 68 5.76 -26.98 9.69
CA GLU A 68 4.77 -25.92 9.51
C GLU A 68 5.05 -25.12 8.23
N GLU A 69 4.00 -24.79 7.48
CA GLU A 69 4.11 -23.94 6.28
C GLU A 69 4.21 -22.48 6.71
N MET A 70 5.22 -21.77 6.20
CA MET A 70 5.50 -20.37 6.49
C MET A 70 5.69 -19.59 5.19
N LEU A 71 5.33 -18.31 5.20
CA LEU A 71 5.67 -17.39 4.11
C LEU A 71 7.03 -16.74 4.39
N MET A 72 7.89 -16.71 3.37
CA MET A 72 9.18 -16.04 3.41
C MET A 72 9.26 -14.96 2.35
N ASP A 73 9.94 -13.87 2.70
CA ASP A 73 10.31 -12.82 1.75
C ASP A 73 11.20 -13.38 0.63
N ILE A 74 11.02 -12.85 -0.57
CA ILE A 74 11.88 -13.13 -1.72
C ILE A 74 12.87 -11.99 -1.94
N ASP A 75 14.04 -12.31 -2.48
CA ASP A 75 15.01 -11.29 -2.87
C ASP A 75 14.78 -10.77 -4.31
N GLU A 76 15.54 -9.74 -4.72
CA GLU A 76 15.40 -9.13 -6.04
C GLU A 76 15.81 -10.06 -7.18
N GLU A 77 16.77 -10.98 -6.95
CA GLU A 77 17.19 -11.95 -7.98
C GLU A 77 16.07 -12.95 -8.23
N GLU A 78 15.47 -13.48 -7.17
CA GLU A 78 14.33 -14.37 -7.22
C GLU A 78 13.10 -13.68 -7.85
N LEU A 79 12.82 -12.44 -7.44
CA LEU A 79 11.74 -11.64 -8.02
C LEU A 79 11.90 -11.49 -9.54
N GLU A 80 13.11 -11.22 -10.04
CA GLU A 80 13.34 -11.08 -11.49
C GLU A 80 13.02 -12.37 -12.27
N ASP A 81 13.34 -13.53 -11.68
CA ASP A 81 13.05 -14.83 -12.30
C ASP A 81 11.55 -15.11 -12.37
N ILE A 82 10.80 -14.77 -11.31
CA ILE A 82 9.36 -15.06 -11.21
C ILE A 82 8.44 -13.95 -11.73
N PHE A 83 8.94 -12.72 -11.93
CA PHE A 83 8.11 -11.54 -12.21
C PHE A 83 7.18 -11.71 -13.42
N THR A 84 7.66 -12.36 -14.48
CA THR A 84 6.83 -12.59 -15.68
C THR A 84 5.69 -13.56 -15.42
N THR A 85 5.90 -14.56 -14.55
CA THR A 85 4.87 -15.52 -14.14
C THR A 85 3.87 -14.84 -13.22
N ALA A 86 4.32 -14.11 -12.20
CA ALA A 86 3.47 -13.32 -11.30
C ALA A 86 2.57 -12.35 -12.08
N ARG A 87 3.13 -11.62 -13.05
CA ARG A 87 2.36 -10.75 -13.94
C ARG A 87 1.32 -11.51 -14.78
N ALA A 88 1.64 -12.72 -15.22
CA ALA A 88 0.72 -13.51 -16.04
C ALA A 88 -0.47 -14.03 -15.22
N VAL A 89 -0.24 -14.46 -13.97
CA VAL A 89 -1.33 -14.96 -13.11
C VAL A 89 -2.24 -13.84 -12.63
N LEU A 90 -1.70 -12.65 -12.31
CA LEU A 90 -2.52 -11.48 -12.00
C LEU A 90 -3.37 -11.03 -13.19
N ALA A 91 -2.84 -11.15 -14.42
CA ALA A 91 -3.61 -10.84 -15.62
C ALA A 91 -4.81 -11.79 -15.86
N GLU A 92 -4.87 -12.96 -15.22
CA GLU A 92 -6.06 -13.81 -15.24
C GLU A 92 -7.23 -13.20 -14.44
N GLN A 93 -6.92 -12.31 -13.50
CA GLN A 93 -7.87 -11.56 -12.67
C GLN A 93 -8.06 -10.11 -13.17
N ASP A 94 -7.71 -9.82 -14.43
CA ASP A 94 -7.74 -8.47 -15.01
C ASP A 94 -6.84 -7.44 -14.27
N LEU A 95 -5.85 -7.90 -13.51
CA LEU A 95 -4.85 -7.07 -12.83
C LEU A 95 -3.54 -6.98 -13.62
N ILE A 96 -2.92 -5.80 -13.65
CA ILE A 96 -1.64 -5.57 -14.35
C ILE A 96 -0.57 -5.23 -13.31
N LEU A 97 0.41 -6.11 -13.15
CA LEU A 97 1.55 -5.94 -12.25
C LEU A 97 2.62 -4.99 -12.83
N HIS A 98 3.05 -4.03 -12.02
CA HIS A 98 4.05 -3.01 -12.35
C HIS A 98 5.25 -3.06 -11.38
N ARG A 99 6.45 -2.82 -11.93
CA ARG A 99 7.65 -2.50 -11.14
C ARG A 99 7.68 -0.98 -10.91
N THR A 100 7.07 -0.54 -9.83
CA THR A 100 7.08 0.88 -9.41
C THR A 100 8.25 1.17 -8.47
N ALA A 101 8.44 2.44 -8.12
CA ALA A 101 9.37 2.79 -7.06
C ALA A 101 8.87 2.23 -5.73
N LEU A 102 9.78 1.81 -4.85
CA LEU A 102 9.55 1.43 -3.44
C LEU A 102 8.78 0.13 -3.20
N THR A 103 7.78 -0.20 -4.02
CA THR A 103 6.98 -1.43 -3.93
C THR A 103 6.50 -1.85 -5.33
N LEU A 104 6.04 -3.10 -5.49
CA LEU A 104 5.28 -3.50 -6.66
C LEU A 104 3.85 -2.97 -6.54
N THR A 105 3.20 -2.75 -7.68
CA THR A 105 1.79 -2.33 -7.69
C THR A 105 0.99 -3.07 -8.75
N ALA A 106 -0.31 -3.24 -8.53
CA ALA A 106 -1.24 -3.74 -9.53
C ALA A 106 -2.30 -2.69 -9.85
N SER A 107 -2.43 -2.36 -11.13
CA SER A 107 -3.56 -1.57 -11.63
C SER A 107 -4.69 -2.50 -12.07
N GLY A 108 -5.92 -2.12 -11.79
CA GLY A 108 -7.13 -2.89 -12.09
C GLY A 108 -8.07 -2.89 -10.89
N ASP A 109 -9.21 -3.56 -11.03
CA ASP A 109 -10.17 -3.67 -9.93
C ASP A 109 -9.80 -4.90 -9.09
N LEU A 110 -9.43 -4.69 -7.82
CA LEU A 110 -9.17 -5.79 -6.89
C LEU A 110 -10.45 -6.59 -6.64
N PRO A 111 -10.36 -7.92 -6.45
CA PRO A 111 -11.48 -8.72 -6.01
C PRO A 111 -11.93 -8.32 -4.60
N GLU A 112 -13.21 -8.53 -4.29
CA GLU A 112 -13.71 -8.37 -2.91
C GLU A 112 -12.94 -9.28 -1.96
N VAL A 113 -12.66 -8.79 -0.74
CA VAL A 113 -11.94 -9.55 0.27
C VAL A 113 -12.87 -10.65 0.82
N GLU A 114 -12.43 -11.91 0.72
CA GLU A 114 -13.09 -13.07 1.33
C GLU A 114 -12.25 -13.62 2.50
N GLU A 115 -12.89 -14.13 3.56
CA GLU A 115 -12.19 -14.66 4.75
C GLU A 115 -11.18 -15.77 4.41
N ASP A 116 -11.50 -16.60 3.40
CA ASP A 116 -10.65 -17.70 2.96
C ASP A 116 -9.37 -17.22 2.22
N ASP A 117 -9.35 -15.96 1.75
CA ASP A 117 -8.22 -15.35 1.05
C ASP A 117 -7.33 -14.50 1.98
N ILE A 118 -7.69 -14.36 3.26
CA ILE A 118 -6.90 -13.57 4.22
C ILE A 118 -5.77 -14.41 4.80
N ILE A 119 -4.55 -13.92 4.66
CA ILE A 119 -3.34 -14.49 5.27
C ILE A 119 -2.85 -13.53 6.35
N SER A 120 -2.54 -14.03 7.54
CA SER A 120 -1.95 -13.26 8.64
C SER A 120 -0.49 -13.66 8.85
N LEU A 121 0.42 -12.68 8.82
CA LEU A 121 1.85 -12.88 9.01
C LEU A 121 2.32 -12.24 10.32
N ASP A 122 3.04 -13.01 11.13
CA ASP A 122 3.68 -12.48 12.33
C ASP A 122 4.98 -11.78 11.94
N ILE A 123 5.01 -10.47 12.16
CA ILE A 123 6.16 -9.65 11.87
C ILE A 123 6.81 -9.25 13.20
N GLU A 124 8.06 -9.66 13.37
CA GLU A 124 8.83 -9.37 14.57
C GLU A 124 9.04 -7.85 14.72
N GLN A 125 8.38 -7.24 15.72
CA GLN A 125 8.71 -5.88 16.14
C GLN A 125 9.88 -5.87 17.15
N GLU A 126 10.71 -4.82 17.13
CA GLU A 126 11.80 -4.61 18.10
C GLU A 126 11.33 -4.60 19.57
N ASN A 127 10.04 -4.38 19.82
CA ASN A 127 9.44 -4.32 21.15
C ASN A 127 8.94 -5.68 21.69
N GLY A 128 9.02 -6.77 20.89
CA GLY A 128 8.59 -8.10 21.27
C GLY A 128 7.08 -8.28 21.45
N GLN A 129 6.27 -7.36 20.92
CA GLN A 129 4.82 -7.54 20.81
C GLN A 129 4.51 -8.21 19.45
N PRO A 130 3.63 -9.23 19.42
CA PRO A 130 3.20 -9.83 18.15
C PRO A 130 2.48 -8.76 17.33
N ASN A 131 2.91 -8.58 16.08
CA ASN A 131 2.26 -7.71 15.13
C ASN A 131 1.84 -8.54 13.94
N LEU A 132 0.54 -8.77 13.82
CA LEU A 132 0.00 -9.53 12.70
C LEU A 132 -0.33 -8.54 11.60
N GLU A 133 0.39 -8.62 10.49
CA GLU A 133 -0.03 -7.95 9.25
C GLU A 133 -0.92 -8.89 8.46
N GLN A 134 -1.98 -8.34 7.87
CA GLN A 134 -2.95 -9.10 7.11
C GLN A 134 -2.88 -8.75 5.62
N PHE A 135 -2.97 -9.79 4.80
CA PHE A 135 -2.88 -9.71 3.35
C PHE A 135 -4.06 -10.44 2.72
N GLN A 136 -4.61 -9.88 1.64
CA GLN A 136 -5.49 -10.61 0.75
C GLN A 136 -4.66 -11.33 -0.31
N GLN A 137 -4.77 -12.65 -0.37
CA GLN A 137 -4.24 -13.46 -1.45
C GLN A 137 -5.00 -13.17 -2.76
N LEU A 138 -4.27 -12.83 -3.82
CA LEU A 138 -4.82 -12.54 -5.14
C LEU A 138 -4.62 -13.71 -6.12
N ALA A 139 -3.48 -14.38 -6.02
CA ALA A 139 -3.13 -15.54 -6.83
C ALA A 139 -2.01 -16.36 -6.16
N SER A 140 -1.87 -17.62 -6.56
CA SER A 140 -0.68 -18.43 -6.29
C SER A 140 -0.18 -19.10 -7.56
N PHE A 141 1.11 -19.43 -7.60
CA PHE A 141 1.72 -20.11 -8.73
C PHE A 141 2.97 -20.90 -8.33
N PHE A 142 3.37 -21.83 -9.19
CA PHE A 142 4.62 -22.57 -9.03
C PHE A 142 5.68 -22.10 -10.02
N PHE A 143 6.92 -21.97 -9.54
CA PHE A 143 8.12 -21.79 -10.37
C PHE A 143 9.23 -22.70 -9.85
N GLU A 144 9.80 -23.53 -10.73
CA GLU A 144 10.86 -24.51 -10.37
C GLU A 144 10.58 -25.34 -9.09
N GLU A 145 9.33 -25.82 -8.93
CA GLU A 145 8.85 -26.60 -7.77
C GLU A 145 8.60 -25.80 -6.48
N GLN A 146 8.96 -24.51 -6.45
CA GLN A 146 8.64 -23.58 -5.37
C GLN A 146 7.25 -22.95 -5.59
N GLU A 147 6.42 -22.92 -4.54
CA GLU A 147 5.13 -22.23 -4.56
C GLU A 147 5.30 -20.78 -4.09
N TYR A 148 4.67 -19.86 -4.82
CA TYR A 148 4.64 -18.44 -4.52
C TYR A 148 3.20 -17.98 -4.38
N VAL A 149 3.00 -17.01 -3.50
CA VAL A 149 1.72 -16.32 -3.31
C VAL A 149 1.90 -14.85 -3.64
N VAL A 150 0.94 -14.30 -4.38
CA VAL A 150 0.85 -12.88 -4.71
C VAL A 150 -0.32 -12.30 -3.92
N CYS A 151 -0.06 -11.25 -3.16
CA CYS A 151 -1.04 -10.67 -2.26
C CYS A 151 -0.95 -9.15 -2.21
N THR A 152 -2.01 -8.51 -1.73
CA THR A 152 -2.04 -7.08 -1.37
C THR A 152 -2.22 -6.98 0.15
N PRO A 153 -1.50 -6.07 0.83
CA PRO A 153 -1.83 -5.69 2.21
C PRO A 153 -3.29 -5.28 2.33
N LEU A 154 -3.95 -5.66 3.43
CA LEU A 154 -5.28 -5.12 3.78
C LEU A 154 -5.17 -3.69 4.32
N ASP A 155 -4.10 -3.42 5.08
CA ASP A 155 -3.82 -2.09 5.58
C ASP A 155 -3.25 -1.19 4.46
N PRO A 156 -3.71 0.07 4.34
CA PRO A 156 -3.19 1.00 3.33
C PRO A 156 -1.69 1.28 3.49
N LEU A 157 -0.92 1.10 2.42
CA LEU A 157 0.50 1.46 2.41
C LEU A 157 0.69 2.98 2.27
N LEU A 158 1.13 3.64 3.35
CA LEU A 158 1.29 5.08 3.41
C LEU A 158 2.76 5.51 3.34
N PHE A 159 3.06 6.48 2.49
CA PHE A 159 4.37 7.12 2.42
C PHE A 159 4.30 8.52 3.01
N PHE A 160 5.29 8.84 3.84
CA PHE A 160 5.42 10.17 4.41
C PHE A 160 6.50 10.97 3.70
N ALA A 161 6.12 12.10 3.10
CA ALA A 161 7.02 12.91 2.31
C ALA A 161 7.01 14.38 2.73
N ARG A 162 8.17 15.01 2.67
CA ARG A 162 8.30 16.47 2.62
C ARG A 162 7.98 16.95 1.21
N LEU A 163 7.19 18.00 1.06
CA LEU A 163 6.96 18.64 -0.23
C LEU A 163 7.86 19.88 -0.34
N ASP A 164 8.84 19.85 -1.26
CA ASP A 164 9.66 21.02 -1.60
C ASP A 164 9.29 21.52 -3.01
N GLU A 165 8.70 22.71 -3.10
CA GLU A 165 8.14 23.27 -4.34
C GLU A 165 7.21 22.28 -5.10
N GLY A 166 6.49 21.44 -4.36
CA GLY A 166 5.60 20.40 -4.90
C GLY A 166 6.28 19.09 -5.31
N ARG A 167 7.58 18.94 -5.05
CA ARG A 167 8.31 17.69 -5.24
C ARG A 167 8.35 16.90 -3.93
N PRO A 168 7.87 15.64 -3.92
CA PRO A 168 7.93 14.83 -2.72
C PRO A 168 9.36 14.30 -2.51
N GLU A 169 9.82 14.40 -1.26
CA GLU A 169 11.04 13.80 -0.76
C GLU A 169 10.67 12.94 0.45
N LEU A 170 10.93 11.64 0.37
CA LEU A 170 10.65 10.72 1.47
C LEU A 170 11.44 11.12 2.71
N LEU A 171 10.79 11.02 3.86
CA LEU A 171 11.47 11.22 5.13
C LEU A 171 12.27 9.98 5.50
N SER A 172 13.47 10.20 6.03
CA SER A 172 14.16 9.15 6.76
C SER A 172 13.40 8.77 8.04
N PRO A 173 13.61 7.57 8.59
CA PRO A 173 13.00 7.16 9.86
C PRO A 173 13.28 8.14 11.01
N GLU A 174 14.48 8.71 11.07
CA GLU A 174 14.85 9.71 12.07
C GLU A 174 14.06 11.01 11.90
N GLU A 175 13.92 11.51 10.67
CA GLU A 175 13.10 12.71 10.39
C GLU A 175 11.63 12.48 10.73
N PHE A 176 11.10 11.30 10.39
CA PHE A 176 9.73 10.93 10.72
C PHE A 176 9.52 10.86 12.24
N GLN A 177 10.44 10.23 12.99
CA GLN A 177 10.34 10.18 14.45
C GLN A 177 10.36 11.58 15.08
N ASN A 178 11.22 12.48 14.58
CA ASN A 178 11.24 13.86 15.04
C ASN A 178 9.93 14.60 14.78
N LEU A 179 9.21 14.27 13.69
CA LEU A 179 7.88 14.83 13.43
C LEU A 179 6.82 14.29 14.38
N LEU A 180 6.85 13.00 14.70
CA LEU A 180 5.89 12.37 15.62
C LEU A 180 5.93 12.99 17.03
N ASP A 181 7.06 13.59 17.40
CA ASP A 181 7.28 14.27 18.68
C ASP A 181 6.75 15.72 18.70
N LEU A 182 6.35 16.28 17.56
CA LEU A 182 5.81 17.64 17.46
C LEU A 182 4.34 17.69 17.90
N GLU A 183 3.96 18.76 18.61
CA GLU A 183 2.58 18.96 19.08
C GLU A 183 1.61 19.08 17.89
N GLU A 184 2.03 19.73 16.81
CA GLU A 184 1.25 19.88 15.57
C GLU A 184 0.95 18.54 14.89
N PHE A 185 1.68 17.48 15.22
CA PHE A 185 1.50 16.14 14.67
C PHE A 185 0.55 15.26 15.50
N GLN A 186 0.28 15.64 16.75
CA GLN A 186 -0.55 14.86 17.68
C GLN A 186 -2.01 14.75 17.20
N GLU A 187 -2.54 15.78 16.53
CA GLU A 187 -3.91 15.75 16.01
C GLU A 187 -4.08 14.72 14.87
N ILE A 188 -3.05 14.50 14.06
CA ILE A 188 -3.08 13.53 12.96
C ILE A 188 -2.92 12.12 13.52
N ARG A 189 -2.01 11.92 14.49
CA ARG A 189 -1.86 10.63 15.18
C ARG A 189 -3.17 10.18 15.81
N ALA A 190 -3.82 11.07 16.58
CA ALA A 190 -5.10 10.76 17.19
C ALA A 190 -6.22 10.45 16.18
N GLN A 191 -6.11 10.93 14.95
CA GLN A 191 -7.07 10.66 13.87
C GLN A 191 -6.75 9.40 13.08
N LEU A 192 -5.46 9.07 12.87
CA LEU A 192 -5.03 7.80 12.29
C LEU A 192 -5.35 6.65 13.24
N GLU A 193 -5.11 6.84 14.55
CA GLU A 193 -5.51 5.90 15.60
C GLU A 193 -7.04 5.71 15.65
N GLN A 194 -7.83 6.78 15.46
CA GLN A 194 -9.29 6.69 15.38
C GLN A 194 -9.80 5.99 14.11
N GLN A 195 -9.03 5.97 13.02
CA GLN A 195 -9.39 5.20 11.82
C GLN A 195 -9.16 3.70 12.09
N ASN A 196 -8.02 3.32 12.69
CA ASN A 196 -7.80 1.94 13.13
C ASN A 196 -8.84 1.46 14.15
N GLU A 197 -9.24 2.30 15.12
CA GLU A 197 -10.26 1.91 16.11
C GLU A 197 -11.68 1.77 15.53
N LEU A 198 -11.99 2.41 14.39
CA LEU A 198 -13.30 2.28 13.74
C LEU A 198 -13.44 1.00 12.93
N ASP A 199 -12.33 0.42 12.47
CA ASP A 199 -12.31 -0.86 11.75
C ASP A 199 -12.41 -2.05 12.72
N ASP A 200 -11.89 -1.92 13.95
CA ASP A 200 -12.03 -2.92 15.03
C ASP A 200 -13.47 -3.06 15.59
N ASP A 201 -14.32 -2.04 15.46
CA ASP A 201 -15.69 -2.01 16.02
C ASP A 201 -16.76 -2.60 15.06
N ILE A 202 -16.36 -3.12 13.90
CA ILE A 202 -17.26 -3.71 12.87
C ILE A 202 -17.28 -5.27 12.90
N GLU A 203 -16.70 -5.91 13.92
CA GLU A 203 -16.91 -7.36 14.18
C GLU A 203 -18.30 -7.72 14.76
#